data_AF-A0A4R2KY94-F1
#
_entry.id   AF-A0A4R2KY94-F1
#
_cell.length_a   1.000
_cell.length_b   1.000
_cell.length_c   1.000
_cell.angle_alpha   90.00
_cell.angle_beta   90.00
_cell.angle_gamma   90.00
#
_symmetry.space_group_name_H-M   'P 1'
#
loop_
_entity.id
_entity.type
_entity.pdbx_description
1 polymer ?
#
loop_
_entity_poly.entity_id
_entity_poly.type
_entity_poly.pdbx_seq_one_letter_code
_entity_poly.pdbx_strand_id
1 'polypeptide(L)' 'MQNPSKIMDFIIQKKFKEILHATRQGKLYNFKDELKKELETILSKLNNLDHKKEIVALLQEINNQQSIKDWMN' A
#
# COMPACT_ATOMS: atom_id res chain seq x y z
N MET A 1 22.04 -2.00 -6.66
CA MET A 1 20.61 -1.81 -6.99
C MET A 1 19.81 -1.92 -5.70
N GLN A 2 19.03 -0.91 -5.32
CA GLN A 2 18.15 -1.02 -4.16
C GLN A 2 17.00 -1.97 -4.54
N ASN A 3 16.92 -3.10 -3.85
CA ASN A 3 15.92 -4.13 -4.10
C ASN A 3 14.52 -3.54 -3.82
N PRO A 4 13.59 -3.54 -4.79
CA PRO A 4 12.26 -2.93 -4.64
C PRO A 4 11.45 -3.50 -3.46
N SER A 5 11.73 -4.73 -3.05
CA SER A 5 11.21 -5.31 -1.80
C SER A 5 11.46 -4.41 -0.57
N LYS A 6 12.60 -3.71 -0.50
CA LYS A 6 12.93 -2.83 0.63
C LYS A 6 12.06 -1.57 0.70
N ILE A 7 11.64 -1.06 -0.47
CA ILE A 7 10.75 0.11 -0.54
C ILE A 7 9.36 -0.30 -0.04
N MET A 8 8.88 -1.48 -0.45
CA MET A 8 7.60 -2.00 0.00
C MET A 8 7.58 -2.28 1.50
N ASP A 9 8.62 -2.95 2.03
CA ASP A 9 8.74 -3.23 3.46
C ASP A 9 8.73 -1.93 4.29
N PHE A 10 9.42 -0.89 3.80
CA PHE A 10 9.44 0.41 4.45
C PHE A 10 8.03 1.05 4.49
N ILE A 11 7.29 1.01 3.38
CA ILE A 11 5.93 1.56 3.29
C ILE A 11 4.99 0.81 4.23
N ILE A 12 5.02 -0.52 4.22
CA ILE A 12 4.18 -1.36 5.08
C ILE A 12 4.47 -1.04 6.55
N GLN A 13 5.75 -1.00 6.95
CA GLN A 13 6.14 -0.70 8.33
C GLN A 13 5.69 0.70 8.76
N LYS A 14 5.81 1.70 7.89
CA LYS A 14 5.34 3.08 8.14
C LYS A 14 3.83 3.09 8.38
N LYS A 15 3.05 2.50 7.47
CA LYS A 15 1.58 2.48 7.57
C LYS A 15 1.09 1.65 8.76
N PHE A 16 1.79 0.59 9.13
CA PHE A 16 1.46 -0.19 10.32
C PHE A 16 1.66 0.60 11.61
N LYS A 17 2.72 1.41 11.70
CA LYS A 17 2.91 2.36 12.82
C LYS A 17 1.78 3.40 12.88
N GLU A 18 1.33 3.90 11.73
CA GLU A 18 0.21 4.84 11.65
C GLU A 18 -1.11 4.21 12.14
N ILE A 19 -1.40 2.94 11.79
CA ILE A 19 -2.53 2.19 12.36
C ILE A 19 -2.42 2.12 13.87
N LEU A 20 -1.29 1.65 14.40
CA LEU A 20 -1.11 1.45 15.84
C LEU A 20 -1.30 2.77 16.60
N HIS A 21 -0.83 3.87 16.04
CA HIS A 21 -1.02 5.20 16.60
C HIS A 21 -2.49 5.64 16.56
N ALA A 22 -3.19 5.43 15.44
CA ALA A 22 -4.62 5.76 15.34
C ALA A 22 -5.48 4.94 16.30
N THR A 23 -5.21 3.64 16.43
CA THR A 23 -5.89 2.74 17.38
C THR A 23 -5.70 3.21 18.82
N ARG A 24 -4.47 3.63 19.20
CA ARG A 24 -4.20 4.21 20.54
C ARG A 24 -4.97 5.49 20.81
N GLN A 25 -5.32 6.24 19.76
CA GLN A 25 -6.10 7.47 19.86
C GLN A 25 -7.61 7.25 19.72
N GLY A 26 -8.07 5.99 19.59
CA GLY A 26 -9.48 5.67 19.34
C GLY A 26 -9.99 6.16 17.97
N LYS A 27 -9.09 6.42 17.02
CA LYS A 27 -9.42 6.90 15.68
C LYS A 27 -9.59 5.74 14.72
N LEU A 28 -10.61 5.83 13.86
CA LEU A 28 -10.75 4.92 12.73
C LEU A 28 -9.64 5.20 11.72
N TYR A 29 -8.94 4.16 11.27
CA TYR A 29 -7.87 4.27 10.28
C TYR A 29 -8.08 3.27 9.16
N ASN A 30 -8.34 3.76 7.95
CA ASN A 30 -8.48 2.90 6.78
C ASN A 30 -7.11 2.61 6.16
N PHE A 31 -6.46 1.54 6.64
CA PHE A 31 -5.14 1.15 6.16
C PHE A 31 -5.08 0.92 4.66
N LYS A 32 -6.13 0.34 4.07
CA LYS A 32 -6.18 0.06 2.63
C LYS A 32 -6.08 1.35 1.82
N ASP A 33 -6.90 2.33 2.15
CA ASP A 33 -6.93 3.61 1.43
C ASP A 33 -5.65 4.42 1.65
N GLU A 34 -5.13 4.42 2.88
CA GLU A 34 -3.89 5.14 3.20
C GLU A 34 -2.66 4.49 2.56
N LEU A 35 -2.62 3.15 2.46
CA LEU A 35 -1.59 2.43 1.71
C LEU A 35 -1.67 2.76 0.22
N LYS A 36 -2.88 2.77 -0.36
CA LYS A 36 -3.12 3.12 -1.76
C LYS A 36 -2.62 4.53 -2.10
N LYS A 37 -2.99 5.54 -1.29
CA LYS A 37 -2.54 6.93 -1.48
C LYS A 37 -1.02 7.06 -1.43
N GLU A 38 -0.37 6.34 -0.52
CA GLU A 38 1.10 6.38 -0.39
C GLU A 38 1.77 5.77 -1.64
N LEU A 39 1.26 4.64 -2.13
CA LEU A 39 1.76 3.99 -3.33
C LEU A 39 1.55 4.86 -4.58
N GLU A 40 0.41 5.52 -4.73
CA GLU A 40 0.14 6.49 -5.81
C GLU A 40 1.10 7.69 -5.74
N THR A 41 1.37 8.21 -4.53
CA THR A 41 2.32 9.28 -4.29
C THR A 41 3.75 8.87 -4.70
N ILE A 42 4.17 7.65 -4.36
CA ILE A 42 5.49 7.14 -4.73
C ILE A 42 5.57 6.91 -6.24
N LEU A 43 4.52 6.36 -6.86
CA LEU A 43 4.45 6.15 -8.30
C LEU A 43 4.67 7.44 -9.09
N SER A 44 4.07 8.56 -8.62
CA SER A 44 4.23 9.87 -9.25
C SER A 44 5.66 10.44 -9.16
N LYS A 45 6.44 10.01 -8.15
CA LYS A 45 7.80 10.50 -7.88
C LYS A 45 8.89 9.57 -8.42
N LEU A 46 8.54 8.35 -8.81
CA LEU A 46 9.48 7.40 -9.37
C LEU A 46 9.87 7.79 -10.80
N ASN A 47 11.15 7.65 -11.11
CA ASN A 47 11.68 7.77 -12.48
C ASN A 47 12.07 6.41 -13.07
N ASN A 48 12.26 5.38 -12.23
CA ASN A 48 12.60 4.03 -12.66
C ASN A 48 11.33 3.28 -13.14
N LEU A 49 11.33 2.80 -14.39
CA LEU A 49 10.19 2.13 -15.02
C LEU A 49 9.87 0.76 -14.40
N ASP A 50 10.86 0.00 -13.94
CA ASP A 50 10.65 -1.32 -13.34
C ASP A 50 9.97 -1.17 -11.98
N HIS A 51 10.44 -0.23 -11.15
CA HIS A 51 9.78 0.09 -9.88
C HIS A 51 8.36 0.63 -10.09
N LYS A 52 8.10 1.37 -11.19
CA LYS A 52 6.73 1.80 -11.53
C LYS A 52 5.82 0.61 -11.80
N LYS A 53 6.28 -0.38 -12.58
CA LYS A 53 5.49 -1.59 -12.91
C LYS A 53 5.13 -2.37 -11.66
N GLU A 54 6.06 -2.53 -10.73
CA GLU A 54 5.82 -3.24 -9.46
C GLU A 54 4.78 -2.52 -8.59
N ILE A 55 4.88 -1.19 -8.44
CA ILE A 55 3.89 -0.42 -7.69
C ILE A 55 2.51 -0.48 -8.35
N VAL A 56 2.44 -0.45 -9.69
CA VAL A 56 1.17 -0.61 -10.42
C VAL A 56 0.56 -1.99 -10.17
N ALA A 57 1.37 -3.07 -10.20
CA ALA A 57 0.89 -4.42 -9.91
C ALA A 57 0.32 -4.53 -8.48
N LEU A 58 1.01 -3.95 -7.50
CA LEU A 58 0.53 -3.91 -6.11
C LEU A 58 -0.77 -3.12 -5.96
N LEU A 59 -0.90 -1.98 -6.64
CA LEU A 59 -2.15 -1.21 -6.66
C LEU A 59 -3.30 -2.01 -7.27
N GLN A 60 -3.03 -2.81 -8.31
CA GLN A 60 -4.02 -3.71 -8.90
C GLN A 60 -4.42 -4.82 -7.93
N GLU A 61 -3.48 -5.45 -7.23
CA GLU A 61 -3.77 -6.46 -6.21
C GLU A 61 -4.64 -5.90 -5.08
N ILE A 62 -4.31 -4.71 -4.56
CA ILE A 62 -5.10 -4.03 -3.51
C ILE A 62 -6.53 -3.76 -3.99
N ASN A 63 -6.71 -3.34 -5.24
CA ASN A 63 -8.04 -3.11 -5.82
C ASN A 63 -8.78 -4.44 -6.07
N ASN A 64 -8.09 -5.50 -6.51
CA ASN A 64 -8.69 -6.81 -6.82
C ASN A 64 -9.09 -7.60 -5.56
N GLN A 65 -8.47 -7.35 -4.41
CA GLN A 65 -8.90 -7.93 -3.12
C GLN A 65 -10.33 -7.54 -2.70
N GLN A 66 -11.01 -6.65 -3.44
CA GLN A 66 -12.46 -6.42 -3.28
C GLN A 66 -13.30 -7.66 -3.67
N SER A 67 -12.79 -8.55 -4.53
CA SER A 67 -13.57 -9.63 -5.17
C SER A 67 -13.65 -10.94 -4.36
N ILE A 68 -12.84 -11.15 -3.32
CA ILE A 68 -12.93 -12.41 -2.53
C ILE A 68 -14.24 -12.49 -1.73
N LYS A 69 -14.86 -11.34 -1.41
CA LYS A 69 -16.20 -11.31 -0.81
C LYS A 69 -17.31 -11.77 -1.76
N ASP A 70 -17.11 -11.66 -3.07
CA ASP A 70 -18.11 -12.06 -4.07
C ASP A 70 -17.98 -13.55 -4.47
N TRP A 71 -16.89 -14.22 -4.06
CA TRP A 71 -16.70 -15.67 -4.23
C TRP A 71 -17.25 -16.52 -3.08
N MET A 72 -17.68 -15.88 -1.98
CA MET A 72 -18.17 -16.54 -0.76
C MET A 72 -19.68 -16.31 -0.52
N ASN A 73 -20.41 -15.79 -1.51
CA ASN A 73 -21.88 -15.67 -1.51
C ASN A 73 -22.50 -16.60 -2.55
#